data_AF-A0A554QER0-F1
#
_entry.id   AF-A0A554QER0-F1
#
_cell.length_a   1.000
_cell.length_b   1.000
_cell.length_c   1.000
_cell.angle_alpha   90.00
_cell.angle_beta   90.00
_cell.angle_gamma   90.00
#
_symmetry.space_group_name_H-M   'P 1'
#
loop_
_entity.id
_entity.type
_entity.pdbx_description
1 polymer ?
#
loop_
_entity_poly.entity_id
_entity_poly.type
_entity_poly.pdbx_seq_one_letter_code
_entity_poly.pdbx_strand_id
1 'polypeptide(L)'
;MTGGEAIPTVFIVRTEQPPALEVFAHVEHAREYARLRSGATVHFLPVRFSLGDAQVVVERRVSILKGQVISDKAVEETLFSAGVDFSIPDIETYQEDMFRWNVVGLGSDRRQVDEGVDMAVARISRAIGVSPATALVVTDDDLPA
;
A
#
# COMPACT_ATOMS: atom_id res chain seq x y z
N MET A 1 10.77 9.75 -22.89
CA MET A 1 12.21 9.56 -22.64
C MET A 1 12.38 9.18 -21.19
N THR A 2 12.50 7.88 -20.90
CA THR A 2 12.68 7.34 -19.55
C THR A 2 14.16 7.37 -19.19
N GLY A 3 14.64 8.51 -18.70
CA GLY A 3 15.89 8.53 -17.94
C GLY A 3 15.59 7.83 -16.62
N GLY A 4 16.11 6.62 -16.43
CA GLY A 4 16.04 5.94 -15.13
C GLY A 4 16.81 6.78 -14.13
N GLU A 5 16.10 7.59 -13.36
CA GLU A 5 16.69 8.37 -12.27
C GLU A 5 17.28 7.36 -11.29
N ALA A 6 18.61 7.38 -11.15
CA ALA A 6 19.29 6.53 -10.19
C ALA A 6 18.73 6.84 -8.81
N ILE A 7 18.23 5.81 -8.10
CA ILE A 7 17.67 5.98 -6.75
C ILE A 7 18.76 6.66 -5.91
N PRO A 8 18.52 7.86 -5.37
CA PRO A 8 19.50 8.56 -4.56
C PRO A 8 19.90 7.65 -3.41
N THR A 9 21.20 7.48 -3.18
CA THR A 9 21.70 6.55 -2.16
C THR A 9 22.61 7.34 -1.23
N VAL A 10 22.36 7.23 0.07
CA VAL A 10 23.30 7.71 1.08
C VAL A 10 24.13 6.55 1.61
N PHE A 11 25.32 6.87 2.06
CA PHE A 11 26.28 5.91 2.57
C PHE A 11 26.48 6.19 4.05
N ILE A 12 26.16 5.21 4.89
CA ILE A 12 26.24 5.33 6.34
C ILE A 12 27.49 4.60 6.82
N VAL A 13 28.40 5.32 7.47
CA VAL A 13 29.57 4.70 8.10
C VAL A 13 29.29 4.56 9.59
N ARG A 14 29.26 3.32 10.07
CA ARG A 14 29.22 2.99 11.50
C ARG A 14 30.64 2.70 11.96
N THR A 15 31.06 3.32 13.05
CA THR A 15 32.38 3.10 13.67
C THR A 15 32.19 2.51 15.05
N GLU A 16 33.11 1.64 15.49
CA GLU A 16 33.00 0.98 16.80
C GLU A 16 33.77 1.74 17.89
N GLN A 17 34.86 2.43 17.53
CA GLN A 17 35.73 3.14 18.48
C GLN A 17 36.28 4.45 17.88
N PRO A 18 35.74 5.62 18.28
CA PRO A 18 34.55 5.78 19.11
C PRO A 18 33.28 5.33 18.36
N PRO A 19 32.22 4.91 19.08
CA PRO A 19 30.92 4.65 18.48
C PRO A 19 30.37 5.91 17.81
N ALA A 20 30.24 5.90 16.49
CA ALA A 20 29.66 7.00 15.73
C ALA A 20 28.93 6.49 14.48
N LEU A 21 28.00 7.30 13.99
CA LEU A 21 27.28 7.08 12.75
C LEU A 21 27.34 8.36 11.93
N GLU A 22 27.93 8.25 10.74
CA GLU A 22 28.11 9.38 9.82
C GLU A 22 27.47 9.08 8.47
N VAL A 23 26.87 10.11 7.86
CA VAL A 23 26.10 9.98 6.61
C VAL A 23 26.79 10.76 5.50
N PHE A 24 27.00 10.11 4.35
CA PHE A 24 27.66 10.68 3.19
C PHE A 24 26.76 10.58 1.94
N ALA A 25 26.79 11.59 1.08
CA ALA A 25 26.09 11.57 -0.21
C ALA A 25 26.85 10.83 -1.32
N HIS A 26 28.16 10.59 -1.12
CA HIS A 26 29.04 9.96 -2.11
C HIS A 26 29.81 8.79 -1.48
N VAL A 27 29.92 7.69 -2.22
CA VAL A 27 30.52 6.43 -1.73
C VAL A 27 32.02 6.58 -1.46
N GLU A 28 32.69 7.40 -2.26
CA GLU A 28 34.13 7.65 -2.17
C GLU A 28 34.47 8.28 -0.81
N HIS A 29 33.72 9.30 -0.39
CA HIS A 29 33.90 9.96 0.90
C HIS A 29 33.61 9.02 2.07
N ALA A 30 32.55 8.22 1.98
CA ALA A 30 32.23 7.23 3.01
C ALA A 30 33.35 6.19 3.17
N ARG A 31 33.92 5.72 2.06
CA ARG A 31 35.02 4.74 2.06
C ARG A 31 36.30 5.34 2.59
N GLU A 32 36.64 6.57 2.22
CA GLU A 32 37.81 7.27 2.74
C GLU A 32 37.68 7.47 4.26
N TYR A 33 36.51 7.92 4.71
CA TYR A 33 36.22 8.09 6.14
C TYR A 33 36.29 6.78 6.94
N ALA A 34 35.80 5.68 6.36
CA ALA A 34 35.83 4.35 6.97
C ALA A 34 37.25 3.77 7.04
N ARG A 35 38.09 3.97 6.01
CA ARG A 35 39.48 3.46 5.98
C ARG A 35 40.34 3.97 7.13
N LEU A 36 40.06 5.17 7.61
CA LEU A 36 40.80 5.80 8.68
C LEU A 36 40.40 5.30 10.08
N ARG A 37 39.40 4.40 10.18
CA ARG A 37 38.83 3.94 11.45
C ARG A 37 38.73 2.42 11.49
N SER A 38 39.39 1.82 12.49
CA SER A 38 39.34 0.38 12.72
C SER A 38 37.91 -0.07 13.04
N GLY A 39 37.48 -1.17 12.43
CA GLY A 39 36.14 -1.73 12.62
C GLY A 39 34.99 -0.95 11.96
N ALA A 40 35.29 0.05 11.11
CA ALA A 40 34.23 0.80 10.45
C ALA A 40 33.52 -0.01 9.35
N THR A 41 32.19 0.04 9.31
CA THR A 41 31.36 -0.59 8.28
C THR A 41 30.63 0.47 7.46
N VAL A 42 30.63 0.30 6.13
CA VAL A 42 29.90 1.17 5.21
C VAL A 42 28.60 0.47 4.77
N HIS A 43 27.48 1.10 5.06
CA HIS A 43 26.15 0.65 4.65
C HIS A 43 25.62 1.54 3.53
N PHE A 44 24.83 0.95 2.64
CA PHE A 44 24.23 1.62 1.49
C PHE A 44 22.74 1.72 1.78
N LEU A 45 22.20 2.94 1.81
CA LEU A 45 20.78 3.16 2.05
C LEU A 45 20.19 3.98 0.90
N PRO A 46 19.32 3.39 0.07
CA PRO A 46 18.55 4.16 -0.89
C PRO A 46 17.63 5.14 -0.13
N VAL A 47 17.70 6.41 -0.50
CA VAL A 47 16.89 7.49 0.06
C VAL A 47 15.97 8.02 -1.04
N ARG A 48 14.69 8.11 -0.73
CA ARG A 48 13.74 8.79 -1.61
C ARG A 48 13.91 10.30 -1.45
N PHE A 49 14.11 11.01 -2.56
CA PHE A 49 14.08 12.48 -2.59
C PHE A 49 12.67 13.05 -2.72
N SER A 50 11.67 12.20 -3.01
CA SER A 50 10.27 12.62 -3.07
C SER A 50 9.82 13.12 -1.71
N LEU A 51 9.75 14.44 -1.56
CA LEU A 51 9.06 15.15 -0.48
C LEU A 51 7.53 15.19 -0.69
N GLY A 52 6.99 14.43 -1.66
CA GLY A 52 5.55 14.31 -1.85
C GLY A 52 4.87 13.93 -0.53
N ASP A 53 3.73 14.56 -0.25
CA ASP A 53 2.98 14.32 0.98
C ASP A 53 2.77 12.81 1.14
N ALA A 54 3.03 12.31 2.35
CA ALA A 54 2.66 10.95 2.69
C ALA A 54 1.13 10.88 2.63
N GLN A 55 0.61 10.07 1.71
CA GLN A 55 -0.83 9.83 1.61
C GLN A 55 -1.11 8.45 2.18
N VAL A 56 -2.05 8.39 3.10
CA VAL A 56 -2.65 7.10 3.47
C VAL A 56 -3.61 6.76 2.34
N VAL A 57 -3.35 5.64 1.68
CA VAL A 57 -4.24 5.08 0.67
C VAL A 57 -4.95 3.90 1.27
N VAL A 58 -6.27 3.93 1.12
CA VAL A 58 -7.18 2.88 1.53
C VAL A 58 -7.55 2.08 0.30
N GLU A 59 -7.43 0.77 0.41
CA GLU A 59 -8.01 -0.17 -0.52
C GLU A 59 -9.05 -1.02 0.19
N ARG A 60 -10.26 -1.14 -0.36
CA ARG A 60 -11.27 -2.09 0.10
C ARG A 60 -11.67 -3.00 -1.05
N ARG A 61 -11.64 -4.31 -0.81
CA ARG A 61 -12.02 -5.36 -1.77
C ARG A 61 -13.18 -6.16 -1.22
N VAL A 62 -14.26 -6.23 -1.99
CA VAL A 62 -15.45 -7.02 -1.66
C VAL A 62 -15.69 -8.04 -2.76
N SER A 63 -15.82 -9.31 -2.38
CA SER A 63 -16.21 -10.40 -3.28
C SER A 63 -17.65 -10.81 -2.97
N ILE A 64 -18.46 -10.92 -4.03
CA ILE A 64 -19.88 -11.25 -3.97
C ILE A 64 -20.09 -12.53 -4.77
N LEU A 65 -20.69 -13.56 -4.17
CA LEU A 65 -21.08 -14.79 -4.83
C LEU A 65 -22.60 -14.96 -4.72
N LYS A 66 -23.28 -15.10 -5.86
CA LYS A 66 -24.74 -15.25 -5.94
C LYS A 66 -25.46 -14.18 -5.10
N GLY A 67 -25.02 -12.93 -5.21
CA GLY A 67 -25.60 -11.78 -4.51
C GLY A 67 -25.26 -11.66 -3.01
N GLN A 68 -24.53 -12.63 -2.43
CA GLN A 68 -24.05 -12.58 -1.05
C GLN A 68 -22.59 -12.17 -0.98
N VAL A 69 -22.24 -11.31 -0.02
CA VAL A 69 -20.84 -10.96 0.26
C VAL A 69 -20.16 -12.17 0.91
N ILE A 70 -19.09 -12.66 0.29
CA ILE A 70 -18.29 -13.79 0.78
C ILE A 70 -16.91 -13.36 1.28
N SER A 71 -16.49 -12.15 0.96
CA SER A 71 -15.26 -11.56 1.49
C SER A 71 -15.38 -10.05 1.45
N ASP A 72 -14.94 -9.40 2.52
CA ASP A 72 -14.81 -7.95 2.63
C ASP A 72 -13.52 -7.66 3.39
N LYS A 73 -12.53 -7.12 2.68
CA LYS A 73 -11.21 -6.84 3.23
C LYS A 73 -10.86 -5.40 2.94
N ALA A 74 -10.31 -4.73 3.94
CA ALA A 74 -9.79 -3.39 3.77
C ALA A 74 -8.38 -3.30 4.31
N VAL A 75 -7.52 -2.62 3.56
CA VAL A 75 -6.11 -2.44 3.87
C VAL A 75 -5.81 -0.95 3.74
N GLU A 76 -4.95 -0.47 4.64
CA GLU A 76 -4.45 0.91 4.60
C GLU A 76 -2.94 0.86 4.45
N GLU A 77 -2.43 1.53 3.44
CA GLU A 77 -1.00 1.63 3.19
C GLU A 77 -0.59 3.10 3.11
N THR A 78 0.54 3.43 3.73
CA THR A 78 1.13 4.76 3.55
C THR A 78 1.95 4.75 2.27
N LEU A 79 1.45 5.47 1.26
CA LEU A 79 2.11 5.62 -0.02
C LEU A 79 2.78 7.00 -0.11
N PHE A 80 4.03 6.97 -0.55
CA PHE A 80 4.79 8.15 -0.89
C PHE A 80 4.70 8.32 -2.40
N SER A 81 3.69 9.07 -2.84
CA SER A 81 3.31 9.23 -4.24
C SER A 81 3.62 10.65 -4.68
N ALA A 82 4.45 10.82 -5.71
CA ALA A 82 4.58 12.11 -6.38
C ALA A 82 3.60 12.13 -7.57
N GLY A 83 2.59 12.99 -7.53
CA GLY A 83 1.73 13.28 -8.68
C GLY A 83 0.57 12.32 -8.94
N VAL A 84 0.22 11.45 -7.99
CA VAL A 84 -1.05 10.70 -8.03
C VAL A 84 -2.00 11.29 -6.99
N ASP A 85 -3.18 11.71 -7.44
CA ASP A 85 -4.23 12.27 -6.60
C ASP A 85 -5.27 11.18 -6.29
N PHE A 86 -5.31 10.73 -5.05
CA PHE A 86 -6.29 9.76 -4.54
C PHE A 86 -7.48 10.43 -3.83
N SER A 87 -7.67 11.74 -3.97
CA SER A 87 -8.72 12.50 -3.28
C SER A 87 -10.14 12.08 -3.69
N ILE A 88 -10.30 11.61 -4.93
CA ILE A 88 -11.54 11.03 -5.43
C ILE A 88 -11.35 9.50 -5.42
N PRO A 89 -12.23 8.74 -4.72
CA PRO A 89 -12.12 7.30 -4.70
C PRO A 89 -12.40 6.73 -6.09
N ASP A 90 -11.52 5.83 -6.54
CA ASP A 90 -11.72 5.01 -7.72
C ASP A 90 -12.44 3.72 -7.30
N ILE A 91 -13.60 3.45 -7.89
CA ILE A 91 -14.44 2.29 -7.57
C ILE A 91 -14.59 1.44 -8.83
N GLU A 92 -13.91 0.31 -8.85
CA GLU A 92 -13.99 -0.66 -9.94
C GLU A 92 -14.94 -1.81 -9.57
N THR A 93 -15.70 -2.28 -10.56
CA THR A 93 -16.54 -3.46 -10.44
C THR A 93 -16.27 -4.36 -11.63
N TYR A 94 -15.93 -5.62 -11.36
CA TYR A 94 -15.72 -6.60 -12.42
C TYR A 94 -16.36 -7.94 -12.07
N GLN A 95 -16.79 -8.65 -13.10
CA GLN A 95 -17.39 -9.98 -13.00
C GLN A 95 -16.33 -11.03 -13.35
N GLU A 96 -16.05 -11.93 -12.41
CA GLU A 96 -15.08 -13.02 -12.62
C GLU A 96 -15.76 -14.23 -13.27
N ASP A 97 -16.99 -14.56 -12.84
CA ASP A 97 -17.82 -15.60 -13.43
C ASP A 97 -19.33 -15.24 -13.36
N MET A 98 -20.20 -16.12 -13.85
CA MET A 98 -21.65 -15.88 -13.94
C MET A 98 -22.30 -15.45 -12.61
N PHE A 99 -21.75 -15.84 -11.47
CA PHE A 99 -22.29 -15.54 -10.15
C PHE A 99 -21.32 -14.81 -9.23
N ARG A 100 -20.06 -14.61 -9.64
CA ARG A 100 -19.01 -13.98 -8.85
C ARG A 100 -18.67 -12.59 -9.37
N TRP A 101 -18.81 -11.63 -8.47
CA TRP A 101 -18.48 -10.23 -8.70
C TRP A 101 -17.46 -9.76 -7.68
N ASN A 102 -16.61 -8.84 -8.09
CA ASN A 102 -15.65 -8.18 -7.22
C ASN A 102 -15.84 -6.67 -7.34
N VAL A 103 -15.75 -6.00 -6.19
CA VAL A 103 -15.74 -4.55 -6.07
C VAL A 103 -14.43 -4.16 -5.41
N VAL A 104 -13.70 -3.24 -6.01
CA VAL A 104 -12.45 -2.71 -5.46
C VAL A 104 -12.59 -1.20 -5.38
N GLY A 105 -12.41 -0.65 -4.19
CA GLY A 105 -12.34 0.79 -3.97
C GLY A 105 -10.93 1.20 -3.55
N LEU A 106 -10.42 2.28 -4.13
CA LEU A 106 -9.10 2.83 -3.84
C LEU A 106 -9.19 4.34 -3.66
N GLY A 107 -8.63 4.90 -2.59
CA GLY A 107 -8.67 6.36 -2.36
C GLY A 107 -7.97 6.78 -1.09
N SER A 108 -7.82 8.09 -0.86
CA SER A 108 -7.16 8.62 0.34
C SER A 108 -8.11 8.94 1.50
N ASP A 109 -9.42 8.93 1.26
CA ASP A 109 -10.45 9.11 2.28
C ASP A 109 -11.19 7.78 2.51
N ARG A 110 -10.95 7.18 3.67
CA ARG A 110 -11.56 5.91 4.09
C ARG A 110 -13.08 5.91 3.93
N ARG A 111 -13.74 6.98 4.37
CA ARG A 111 -15.19 7.08 4.38
C ARG A 111 -15.74 7.10 2.96
N GLN A 112 -15.09 7.86 2.07
CA GLN A 112 -15.53 7.93 0.67
C GLN A 112 -15.31 6.61 -0.07
N VAL A 113 -14.22 5.91 0.21
CA VAL A 113 -13.98 4.55 -0.32
C VAL A 113 -15.06 3.59 0.16
N ASP A 114 -15.34 3.57 1.47
CA ASP A 114 -16.36 2.69 2.04
C ASP A 114 -17.75 2.96 1.46
N GLU A 115 -18.16 4.24 1.39
CA GLU A 115 -19.44 4.65 0.79
C GLU A 115 -19.56 4.22 -0.68
N GLY A 116 -18.51 4.44 -1.47
CA GLY A 116 -18.48 4.07 -2.89
C GLY A 116 -18.57 2.56 -3.11
N VAL A 117 -17.83 1.78 -2.31
CA VAL A 117 -17.87 0.31 -2.34
C VAL A 117 -19.25 -0.19 -1.92
N ASP A 118 -19.81 0.30 -0.81
CA ASP A 118 -21.13 -0.13 -0.33
C ASP A 118 -22.24 0.14 -1.35
N MET A 119 -22.18 1.30 -2.03
CA MET A 119 -23.10 1.63 -3.11
C MET A 119 -22.98 0.66 -4.29
N ALA A 120 -21.76 0.29 -4.68
CA ALA A 120 -21.52 -0.67 -5.75
C ALA A 120 -22.01 -2.08 -5.37
N VAL A 121 -21.71 -2.54 -4.15
CA VAL A 121 -22.20 -3.81 -3.60
C VAL A 121 -23.74 -3.85 -3.60
N ALA A 122 -24.39 -2.82 -3.07
CA ALA A 122 -25.85 -2.74 -3.03
C ALA A 122 -26.50 -2.71 -4.42
N ARG A 123 -25.82 -2.14 -5.42
CA ARG A 123 -26.27 -2.17 -6.82
C ARG A 123 -26.17 -3.58 -7.40
N ILE A 124 -25.06 -4.28 -7.16
CA ILE A 124 -24.84 -5.65 -7.64
C ILE A 124 -25.81 -6.62 -6.98
N SER A 125 -25.95 -6.59 -5.65
CA SER A 125 -26.88 -7.48 -4.93
C SER A 125 -28.33 -7.29 -5.39
N ARG A 126 -28.76 -6.04 -5.64
CA ARG A 126 -30.08 -5.76 -6.24
C ARG A 126 -30.23 -6.30 -7.64
N ALA A 127 -29.20 -6.15 -8.49
CA ALA A 127 -29.23 -6.65 -9.87
C ALA A 127 -29.28 -8.19 -9.94
N ILE A 128 -28.64 -8.87 -9.00
CA ILE A 128 -28.61 -10.35 -8.94
C ILE A 128 -29.84 -10.92 -8.20
N GLY A 129 -30.67 -10.07 -7.59
CA GLY A 129 -31.94 -10.47 -6.97
C GLY A 129 -31.81 -11.02 -5.55
N VAL A 130 -30.78 -10.61 -4.80
CA VAL A 130 -30.60 -11.01 -3.39
C VAL A 130 -30.83 -9.83 -2.46
N SER A 131 -31.78 -10.01 -1.54
CA SER A 131 -32.08 -9.08 -0.46
C SER A 131 -30.83 -8.82 0.39
N PRO A 132 -30.53 -7.57 0.82
CA PRO A 132 -29.35 -7.25 1.64
C PRO A 132 -29.35 -7.88 3.05
N ALA A 133 -30.37 -8.67 3.41
CA ALA A 133 -30.42 -9.37 4.67
C ALA A 133 -29.62 -10.68 4.60
N THR A 134 -28.33 -10.60 4.95
CA THR A 134 -27.53 -11.54 5.76
C THR A 134 -26.06 -11.39 5.34
N ALA A 135 -25.41 -10.32 5.79
CA ALA A 135 -23.96 -10.31 5.90
C ALA A 135 -23.60 -11.13 7.14
N LEU A 136 -23.46 -12.45 6.99
CA LEU A 136 -22.78 -13.24 8.01
C LEU A 136 -21.29 -12.93 7.81
N VAL A 137 -20.73 -12.13 8.70
CA VAL A 137 -19.27 -11.96 8.77
C VAL A 137 -18.72 -13.31 9.20
N VAL A 138 -18.22 -14.10 8.25
CA VAL A 138 -17.40 -15.27 8.56
C VAL A 138 -16.02 -14.71 8.87
N THR A 139 -15.74 -14.52 10.16
CA THR A 139 -14.37 -14.30 10.64
C THR A 139 -13.59 -15.61 10.51
N ASP A 140 -12.27 -15.53 10.31
CA ASP A 140 -11.37 -16.68 10.08
C ASP A 140 -11.41 -17.79 11.16
N ASP A 141 -12.13 -17.61 12.27
CA ASP A 141 -12.33 -18.60 13.34
C ASP A 141 -13.31 -19.74 13.00
N ASP A 142 -14.05 -19.67 11.89
CA ASP A 142 -15.10 -20.65 11.55
C ASP A 142 -14.66 -21.74 10.53
N LEU A 143 -13.38 -21.83 10.19
CA LEU A 143 -12.87 -22.92 9.34
C LEU A 143 -12.40 -24.10 10.23
N PRO A 144 -12.94 -25.33 10.06
CA PRO A 144 -12.38 -26.50 10.72
C PRO A 144 -10.97 -26.77 10.20
N ALA A 145 -10.07 -27.12 11.13
CA ALA A 145 -8.65 -27.39 10.91
C ALA A 145 -8.36 -28.50 9.88
#